data_AF-A0A517XVD4-F1
#
_entry.id   AF-A0A517XVD4-F1
#
_cell.length_a   1.000
_cell.length_b   1.000
_cell.length_c   1.000
_cell.angle_alpha   90.00
_cell.angle_beta   90.00
_cell.angle_gamma   90.00
#
_symmetry.space_group_name_H-M   'P 1'
#
loop_
_entity.id
_entity.type
_entity.pdbx_description
1 polymer ?
#
loop_
_entity_poly.entity_id
_entity_poly.type
_entity_poly.pdbx_seq_one_letter_code
_entity_poly.pdbx_strand_id
1 'polypeptide(L)'
;MAKAATKVVLFVGEHATAAAGVFRTVAGRFGLPWDARTGDPGGAEPTAVVAFSADSRYPSAEVWSATDLETQVNGLVARLLGGRVVAEAELPAKKEPPKKVHTVKVSRETAGRRGKGVTVVSELPLTLDQIDALATTLKTKCGTGGTAKDGRIEIQGDHRDRLAAELEKLGYKVKRAGG
;
A
#
# COMPACT_ATOMS: atom_id res chain seq x y z
N MET A 1 4.45 33.68 13.29
CA MET A 1 4.03 32.29 13.58
C MET A 1 2.77 32.01 12.79
N ALA A 2 2.76 31.01 11.90
CA ALA A 2 1.57 30.68 11.11
C ALA A 2 0.52 30.05 12.05
N LYS A 3 -0.70 30.59 12.07
CA LYS A 3 -1.82 30.04 12.85
C LYS A 3 -2.25 28.73 12.18
N ALA A 4 -2.18 27.61 12.91
CA ALA A 4 -2.65 26.32 12.40
C ALA A 4 -4.14 26.44 12.01
N ALA A 5 -4.48 25.98 10.80
CA ALA A 5 -5.86 26.01 10.32
C ALA A 5 -6.73 25.09 11.18
N THR A 6 -7.89 25.58 11.64
CA THR A 6 -8.90 24.77 12.30
C THR A 6 -9.46 23.76 11.29
N LYS A 7 -9.48 22.48 11.64
CA LYS A 7 -10.02 21.41 10.79
C LYS A 7 -11.02 20.57 11.58
N VAL A 8 -12.10 20.16 10.92
CA VAL A 8 -13.10 19.26 11.48
C VAL A 8 -13.19 18.03 10.57
N VAL A 9 -13.07 16.85 11.16
CA VAL A 9 -13.21 15.56 10.47
C VAL A 9 -14.49 14.89 10.92
N LEU A 10 -15.35 14.48 9.97
CA LEU A 10 -16.55 13.71 10.25
C LEU A 10 -16.27 12.22 10.11
N PHE A 11 -16.61 11.44 11.13
CA PHE A 11 -16.54 9.98 11.14
C PHE A 11 -17.94 9.38 11.12
N VAL A 12 -18.19 8.40 10.27
CA VAL A 12 -19.47 7.69 10.15
C VAL A 12 -19.25 6.19 10.14
N GLY A 13 -20.07 5.41 10.84
CA GLY A 13 -19.99 3.94 10.92
C GLY A 13 -19.91 3.41 12.36
N GLU A 14 -19.95 2.08 12.50
CA GLU A 14 -20.04 1.35 13.78
C GLU A 14 -18.98 1.81 14.82
N HIS A 15 -17.78 2.16 14.34
CA HIS A 15 -16.66 2.57 15.19
C HIS A 15 -16.32 4.07 15.09
N ALA A 16 -17.24 4.90 14.60
CA ALA A 16 -17.01 6.34 14.42
C ALA A 16 -16.61 7.05 15.72
N THR A 17 -17.23 6.69 16.86
CA THR A 17 -16.92 7.26 18.17
C THR A 17 -15.50 6.94 18.62
N ALA A 18 -15.05 5.70 18.39
CA ALA A 18 -13.68 5.29 18.69
C ALA A 18 -12.67 6.04 17.81
N ALA A 19 -12.93 6.11 16.50
CA ALA A 19 -12.09 6.84 15.56
C ALA A 19 -11.98 8.34 15.90
N ALA A 20 -13.10 8.99 16.24
CA ALA A 20 -13.14 10.38 16.67
C ALA A 20 -12.34 10.61 17.97
N GLY A 21 -12.40 9.66 18.91
CA GLY A 21 -11.60 9.69 20.14
C GLY A 21 -10.09 9.65 19.86
N VAL A 22 -9.65 8.69 19.03
CA VAL A 22 -8.25 8.55 18.64
C VAL A 22 -7.76 9.80 17.90
N PHE A 23 -8.56 10.33 16.97
CA PHE A 23 -8.24 11.57 16.25
C PHE A 23 -7.99 12.75 17.19
N ARG A 24 -8.88 12.97 18.17
CA ARG A 24 -8.72 14.06 19.14
C ARG A 24 -7.47 13.88 20.00
N THR A 25 -7.17 12.66 20.45
CA THR A 25 -5.96 12.36 21.23
C THR A 25 -4.70 12.68 20.43
N VAL A 26 -4.63 12.25 19.16
CA VAL A 26 -3.48 12.50 18.29
C VAL A 26 -3.35 13.99 17.99
N ALA A 27 -4.43 14.67 17.60
CA ALA A 27 -4.42 16.11 17.36
C ALA A 27 -3.96 16.91 18.59
N GLY A 28 -4.43 16.51 19.79
CA GLY A 28 -4.02 17.09 21.07
C GLY A 28 -2.53 16.92 21.36
N ARG A 29 -1.94 15.76 21.03
CA ARG A 29 -0.49 15.53 21.16
C ARG A 29 0.34 16.53 20.35
N PHE A 30 -0.19 17.01 19.24
CA PHE A 30 0.46 18.00 18.37
C PHE A 30 0.01 19.44 18.64
N GLY A 31 -0.82 19.68 19.67
CA GLY A 31 -1.33 21.02 20.00
C GLY A 31 -2.22 21.63 18.90
N LEU A 32 -2.84 20.79 18.07
CA LEU A 32 -3.63 21.23 16.93
C LEU A 32 -5.06 21.55 17.37
N PRO A 33 -5.64 22.69 16.95
CA PRO A 33 -7.02 23.06 17.27
C PRO A 33 -8.01 22.33 16.33
N TRP A 34 -7.81 21.02 16.15
CA TRP A 34 -8.61 20.19 15.26
C TRP A 34 -9.63 19.41 16.06
N ASP A 35 -10.78 19.15 15.45
CA ASP A 35 -11.89 18.48 16.11
C ASP A 35 -12.44 17.34 15.24
N ALA A 36 -13.18 16.43 15.87
CA ALA A 36 -13.83 15.31 15.23
C ALA A 36 -15.32 15.30 15.56
N ARG A 37 -16.14 15.12 14.53
CA ARG A 37 -17.59 14.88 14.66
C ARG A 37 -17.90 13.45 14.29
N THR A 38 -18.95 12.89 14.88
CA THR A 38 -19.56 11.65 14.43
C THR A 38 -20.88 11.97 13.76
N GLY A 39 -21.23 11.25 12.69
CA GLY A 39 -22.52 11.39 11.99
C GLY A 39 -23.31 10.09 12.04
N ASP A 40 -24.63 10.21 12.06
CA ASP A 40 -25.54 9.09 11.86
C ASP A 40 -25.55 8.74 10.35
N PRO A 41 -25.30 7.48 9.95
CA PRO A 41 -25.24 7.09 8.54
C PRO A 41 -26.58 7.17 7.80
N GLY A 42 -27.72 7.37 8.47
CA GLY A 42 -29.03 7.50 7.82
C GLY A 42 -29.46 6.29 6.99
N GLY A 43 -29.02 5.08 7.38
CA GLY A 43 -29.21 3.84 6.64
C GLY A 43 -28.46 2.66 7.26
N ALA A 44 -28.27 1.58 6.49
CA ALA A 44 -27.50 0.41 6.93
C ALA A 44 -26.09 0.85 7.38
N GLU A 45 -25.73 0.51 8.63
CA GLU A 45 -24.46 0.94 9.19
C GLU A 45 -23.29 0.38 8.38
N PRO A 46 -22.40 1.23 7.85
CA PRO A 46 -21.18 0.72 7.27
C PRO A 46 -20.33 0.12 8.40
N THR A 47 -19.90 -1.13 8.22
CA THR A 47 -18.93 -1.82 9.10
C THR A 47 -17.55 -1.16 9.09
N ALA A 48 -17.38 -0.10 8.30
CA ALA A 48 -16.15 0.64 8.12
C ALA A 48 -16.38 2.12 8.43
N VAL A 49 -15.35 2.75 8.98
CA VAL A 49 -15.44 4.16 9.37
C VAL A 49 -15.16 5.03 8.14
N VAL A 50 -16.08 5.94 7.80
CA VAL A 50 -15.87 6.90 6.71
C VAL A 50 -15.43 8.23 7.28
N ALA A 51 -14.23 8.69 6.93
CA ALA A 51 -13.71 10.00 7.32
C ALA A 51 -13.94 11.04 6.22
N PHE A 52 -14.50 12.21 6.56
CA PHE A 52 -14.64 13.35 5.65
C PHE A 52 -13.90 14.57 6.21
N SER A 53 -13.05 15.19 5.39
CA SER A 53 -12.45 16.48 5.73
C SER A 53 -13.34 17.63 5.27
N ALA A 54 -13.82 18.45 6.21
CA ALA A 54 -14.75 19.56 5.91
C ALA A 54 -14.08 20.78 5.23
N ASP A 55 -12.75 20.79 5.07
CA ASP A 55 -11.97 21.92 4.55
C ASP A 55 -11.79 21.87 3.02
N SER A 56 -11.88 20.69 2.41
CA SER A 56 -11.64 20.55 0.97
C SER A 56 -12.91 20.81 0.15
N ARG A 57 -12.76 21.59 -0.93
CA ARG A 57 -13.73 21.72 -2.04
C ARG A 57 -14.18 20.37 -2.63
N TYR A 58 -13.48 19.29 -2.28
CA TYR A 58 -13.82 17.90 -2.56
C TYR A 58 -13.68 17.09 -1.27
N PRO A 59 -14.78 16.74 -0.57
CA PRO A 59 -14.71 15.83 0.55
C PRO A 59 -14.21 14.47 0.03
N SER A 60 -13.01 14.06 0.44
CA SER A 60 -12.53 12.71 0.21
C SER A 60 -13.07 11.82 1.31
N ALA A 61 -13.81 10.79 0.92
CA ALA A 61 -14.34 9.77 1.82
C ALA A 61 -13.35 8.59 1.85
N GLU A 62 -12.74 8.34 3.00
CA GLU A 62 -11.85 7.19 3.18
C GLU A 62 -12.54 6.13 4.04
N VAL A 63 -12.53 4.87 3.58
CA VAL A 63 -13.10 3.72 4.29
C VAL A 63 -12.02 3.12 5.19
N TRP A 64 -12.22 3.16 6.50
CA TRP A 64 -11.23 2.78 7.50
C TRP A 64 -11.58 1.48 8.23
N SER A 65 -10.54 0.70 8.53
CA SER A 65 -10.65 -0.51 9.34
C SER A 65 -10.73 -0.19 10.83
N ALA A 66 -11.62 -0.89 11.55
CA ALA A 66 -11.75 -0.75 13.00
C ALA A 66 -10.55 -1.29 13.79
N THR A 67 -9.76 -2.18 13.21
CA THR A 67 -8.66 -2.88 13.91
C THR A 67 -7.35 -2.10 13.91
N ASP A 68 -7.27 -0.97 13.21
CA ASP A 68 -6.02 -0.21 13.02
C ASP A 68 -6.25 1.31 13.01
N LEU A 69 -7.16 1.78 13.87
CA LEU A 69 -7.59 3.17 13.87
C LEU A 69 -6.45 4.16 14.16
N GLU A 70 -5.50 3.80 15.03
CA GLU A 70 -4.38 4.68 15.39
C GLU A 70 -3.45 4.96 14.20
N THR A 71 -3.07 3.92 13.44
CA THR A 71 -2.24 4.07 12.24
C THR A 71 -2.93 4.91 11.18
N GLN A 72 -4.22 4.67 10.95
CA GLN A 72 -5.02 5.41 9.97
C GLN A 72 -5.19 6.89 10.38
N VAL A 73 -5.43 7.17 11.66
CA VAL A 73 -5.47 8.54 12.20
C VAL A 73 -4.12 9.24 12.05
N ASN A 74 -3.01 8.57 12.39
CA ASN A 74 -1.68 9.15 12.25
C ASN A 74 -1.36 9.51 10.80
N GLY A 75 -1.74 8.65 9.84
CA GLY A 75 -1.62 8.91 8.42
C GLY A 75 -2.45 10.12 7.95
N LEU A 76 -3.69 10.24 8.43
CA LEU A 76 -4.53 11.40 8.13
C LEU A 76 -3.92 12.70 8.66
N VAL A 77 -3.46 12.70 9.92
CA VAL A 77 -2.86 13.89 10.56
C VAL A 77 -1.60 14.33 9.80
N ALA A 78 -0.73 13.39 9.42
CA ALA A 78 0.47 13.69 8.63
C ALA A 78 0.14 14.37 7.29
N ARG A 79 -0.87 13.89 6.56
CA ARG A 79 -1.33 14.48 5.30
C ARG A 79 -1.91 15.88 5.50
N LEU A 80 -2.74 16.06 6.52
CA LEU A 80 -3.37 17.35 6.84
C LEU A 80 -2.37 18.42 7.30
N LEU A 81 -1.23 18.02 7.87
CA LEU A 81 -0.12 18.92 8.22
C LEU A 81 0.73 19.35 7.00
N GLY A 82 0.36 18.92 5.78
CA GLY A 82 1.13 19.22 4.56
C GLY A 82 2.29 18.26 4.33
N GLY A 83 2.41 17.20 5.15
CA GLY A 83 3.28 16.09 4.86
C GLY A 83 2.80 15.36 3.61
N ARG A 84 3.59 15.42 2.53
CA ARG A 84 3.58 14.30 1.58
C ARG A 84 4.06 13.11 2.39
N VAL A 85 3.13 12.25 2.80
CA VAL A 85 3.50 10.86 3.01
C VAL A 85 3.96 10.40 1.62
N VAL A 86 5.28 10.42 1.41
CA VAL A 86 5.87 9.53 0.43
C VAL A 86 5.29 8.17 0.77
N ALA A 87 4.56 7.59 -0.17
CA ALA A 87 4.01 6.26 -0.05
C ALA A 87 5.20 5.30 0.16
N GLU A 88 5.61 5.14 1.40
CA GLU A 88 6.51 4.11 1.85
C GLU A 88 5.66 3.21 2.74
N ALA A 89 5.47 1.98 2.25
CA ALA A 89 4.84 0.84 2.91
C ALA A 89 3.30 0.86 3.05
N GLU A 90 2.62 0.40 2.00
CA GLU A 90 1.61 -0.65 2.22
C GLU A 90 2.14 -1.97 1.65
N LEU A 91 2.81 -2.69 2.55
CA LEU A 91 2.74 -4.15 2.59
C LEU A 91 1.26 -4.53 2.49
N PRO A 92 0.83 -5.44 1.58
CA PRO A 92 -0.55 -5.87 1.61
C PRO A 92 -0.83 -6.54 2.95
N ALA A 93 -1.84 -6.01 3.62
CA ALA A 93 -2.45 -6.57 4.81
C ALA A 93 -2.61 -8.08 4.68
N LYS A 94 -2.30 -8.75 5.80
CA LYS A 94 -2.50 -10.15 6.13
C LYS A 94 -3.92 -10.62 5.77
N LYS A 95 -4.17 -10.95 4.51
CA LYS A 95 -5.31 -11.79 4.11
C LYS A 95 -4.90 -13.24 4.39
N GLU A 96 -5.83 -13.97 4.99
CA GLU A 96 -5.72 -15.37 5.43
C GLU A 96 -4.87 -16.24 4.49
N PRO A 97 -4.15 -17.25 5.04
CA PRO A 97 -3.14 -17.97 4.30
C PRO A 97 -3.76 -18.56 3.03
N PRO A 98 -3.23 -18.25 1.83
CA PRO A 98 -3.60 -19.03 0.67
C PRO A 98 -3.14 -20.46 0.96
N LYS A 99 -4.09 -21.39 1.08
CA LYS A 99 -3.85 -22.84 1.25
C LYS A 99 -3.03 -23.47 0.11
N LYS A 100 -2.46 -22.67 -0.80
CA LYS A 100 -1.63 -23.10 -1.90
C LYS A 100 -0.43 -22.17 -2.01
N VAL A 101 0.74 -22.70 -1.62
CA VAL A 101 2.02 -22.06 -1.86
C VAL A 101 2.24 -22.04 -3.38
N HIS A 102 2.10 -20.87 -3.99
CA HIS A 102 2.33 -20.73 -5.43
C HIS A 102 3.82 -20.65 -5.72
N THR A 103 4.27 -21.48 -6.67
CA THR A 103 5.66 -21.51 -7.09
C THR A 103 5.87 -20.53 -8.23
N VAL A 104 6.77 -19.58 -8.05
CA VAL A 104 7.14 -18.57 -9.05
C VAL A 104 8.51 -18.92 -9.61
N LYS A 105 8.67 -18.87 -10.93
CA LYS A 105 9.91 -19.21 -11.60
C LYS A 105 10.73 -17.96 -11.90
N VAL A 106 11.99 -17.95 -11.46
CA VAL A 106 12.95 -16.87 -11.72
C VAL A 106 14.09 -17.42 -12.56
N SER A 107 14.24 -16.92 -13.79
CA SER A 107 15.28 -17.37 -14.73
C SER A 107 16.11 -16.24 -15.28
N ARG A 108 17.37 -16.52 -15.64
CA ARG A 108 18.20 -15.57 -16.39
C ARG A 108 18.13 -15.90 -17.88
N GLU A 109 17.86 -14.89 -18.70
CA GLU A 109 17.83 -14.99 -20.15
C GLU A 109 18.88 -14.04 -20.76
N THR A 110 19.75 -14.59 -21.60
CA THR A 110 20.83 -13.84 -22.28
C THR A 110 20.72 -13.91 -23.81
N ALA A 111 19.79 -14.73 -24.32
CA ALA A 111 19.60 -14.98 -25.75
C ALA A 111 19.29 -13.68 -26.51
N GLY A 112 20.05 -13.41 -27.57
CA GLY A 112 19.84 -12.25 -28.44
C GLY A 112 20.26 -10.88 -27.86
N ARG A 113 20.85 -10.81 -26.66
CA ARG A 113 21.12 -9.53 -25.98
C ARG A 113 22.61 -9.16 -25.81
N ARG A 114 23.49 -9.65 -26.70
CA ARG A 114 24.94 -9.31 -26.74
C ARG A 114 25.61 -9.39 -25.35
N GLY A 115 25.31 -10.43 -24.56
CA GLY A 115 25.88 -10.64 -23.22
C GLY A 115 25.18 -9.89 -22.07
N LYS A 116 24.29 -8.93 -22.35
CA LYS A 116 23.46 -8.28 -21.32
C LYS A 116 22.29 -9.19 -20.95
N GLY A 117 22.46 -9.94 -19.86
CA GLY A 117 21.41 -10.80 -19.32
C GLY A 117 20.25 -10.02 -18.70
N VAL A 118 19.07 -10.62 -18.73
CA VAL A 118 17.89 -10.16 -17.99
C VAL A 118 17.38 -11.26 -17.09
N THR A 119 16.78 -10.87 -15.98
CA THR A 119 16.09 -11.78 -15.08
C THR A 119 14.61 -11.75 -15.40
N VAL A 120 14.05 -12.90 -15.74
CA VAL A 120 12.64 -13.11 -16.07
C VAL A 120 11.96 -13.81 -14.90
N VAL A 121 10.89 -13.19 -14.39
CA VAL A 121 9.99 -13.77 -13.39
C VAL A 121 8.72 -14.20 -14.10
N SER A 122 8.35 -15.46 -13.98
CA SER A 122 7.23 -16.10 -14.70
C SER A 122 6.45 -17.03 -13.77
N GLU A 123 5.29 -17.52 -14.22
CA GLU A 123 4.38 -18.35 -13.43
C GLU A 123 3.80 -17.59 -12.21
N LEU A 124 3.54 -16.29 -12.38
CA LEU A 124 2.90 -15.46 -11.36
C LEU A 124 1.38 -15.74 -11.34
N PRO A 125 0.78 -16.14 -10.20
CA PRO A 125 -0.66 -16.38 -10.08
C PRO A 125 -1.43 -15.05 -9.89
N LEU A 126 -1.12 -14.05 -10.72
CA LEU A 126 -1.57 -12.67 -10.57
C LEU A 126 -2.25 -12.19 -11.86
N THR A 127 -3.12 -11.19 -11.74
CA THR A 127 -3.69 -10.49 -12.91
C THR A 127 -2.64 -9.57 -13.55
N LEU A 128 -2.85 -9.13 -14.80
CA LEU A 128 -1.92 -8.24 -15.49
C LEU A 128 -1.62 -6.96 -14.69
N ASP A 129 -2.65 -6.33 -14.12
CA ASP A 129 -2.49 -5.13 -13.28
C ASP A 129 -1.61 -5.38 -12.05
N GLN A 130 -1.78 -6.55 -11.41
CA GLN A 130 -0.97 -6.95 -10.26
C GLN A 130 0.47 -7.27 -10.67
N ILE A 131 0.68 -7.81 -11.87
CA ILE A 131 2.00 -8.08 -12.43
C ILE A 131 2.72 -6.76 -12.76
N ASP A 132 2.02 -5.75 -13.29
CA ASP A 132 2.57 -4.42 -13.52
C ASP A 132 2.97 -3.71 -12.22
N ALA A 133 2.13 -3.83 -11.18
CA ALA A 133 2.44 -3.32 -9.85
C ALA A 133 3.68 -4.02 -9.27
N LEU A 134 3.72 -5.36 -9.31
CA LEU A 134 4.85 -6.15 -8.84
C LEU A 134 6.13 -5.83 -9.62
N ALA A 135 6.05 -5.67 -10.95
CA ALA A 135 7.18 -5.28 -11.79
C ALA A 135 7.76 -3.93 -11.35
N THR A 136 6.89 -2.98 -11.01
CA THR A 136 7.31 -1.66 -10.51
C THR A 136 8.00 -1.76 -9.15
N THR A 137 7.50 -2.59 -8.24
CA THR A 137 8.17 -2.84 -6.96
C THR A 137 9.54 -3.49 -7.17
N LEU A 138 9.61 -4.56 -7.97
CA LEU A 138 10.83 -5.33 -8.18
C LEU A 138 11.91 -4.53 -8.91
N LYS A 139 11.56 -3.75 -9.95
CA LYS A 139 12.52 -2.89 -10.68
C LYS A 139 13.05 -1.76 -9.80
N THR A 140 12.20 -1.17 -8.95
CA THR A 140 12.60 -0.14 -7.98
C THR A 140 13.56 -0.70 -6.95
N LYS A 141 13.28 -1.90 -6.41
CA LYS A 141 14.20 -2.58 -5.50
C LYS A 141 15.54 -2.86 -6.18
N CYS A 142 15.54 -3.32 -7.44
CA CYS A 142 16.78 -3.63 -8.14
C CYS A 142 17.54 -2.40 -8.64
N GLY A 143 16.91 -1.22 -8.70
CA GLY A 143 17.51 0.00 -9.25
C GLY A 143 17.73 -0.09 -10.76
N THR A 144 17.01 -0.98 -11.45
CA THR A 144 17.18 -1.24 -12.88
C THR A 144 15.89 -1.04 -13.64
N GLY A 145 16.01 -0.89 -14.97
CA GLY A 145 14.87 -0.93 -15.86
C GLY A 145 14.24 -2.32 -15.89
N GLY A 146 12.93 -2.37 -16.11
CA GLY A 146 12.20 -3.61 -16.29
C GLY A 146 10.79 -3.37 -16.81
N THR A 147 10.20 -4.42 -17.39
CA THR A 147 8.90 -4.37 -18.06
C THR A 147 8.12 -5.63 -17.72
N ALA A 148 6.82 -5.49 -17.44
CA ALA A 148 5.90 -6.59 -17.43
C ALA A 148 5.30 -6.77 -18.83
N LYS A 149 5.31 -7.99 -19.34
CA LYS A 149 4.77 -8.34 -20.65
C LYS A 149 4.29 -9.78 -20.62
N ASP A 150 3.17 -10.10 -21.26
CA ASP A 150 2.69 -11.47 -21.44
C ASP A 150 2.60 -12.28 -20.11
N GLY A 151 2.24 -11.61 -19.01
CA GLY A 151 2.16 -12.25 -17.69
C GLY A 151 3.51 -12.61 -17.04
N ARG A 152 4.62 -12.07 -17.55
CA ARG A 152 5.97 -12.22 -17.00
C ARG A 152 6.62 -10.85 -16.76
N ILE A 153 7.55 -10.79 -15.83
CA ILE A 153 8.31 -9.58 -15.50
C ILE A 153 9.74 -9.77 -15.99
N GLU A 154 10.23 -8.86 -16.82
CA GLU A 154 11.60 -8.82 -17.29
C GLU A 154 12.35 -7.68 -16.59
N ILE A 155 13.38 -8.00 -15.82
CA ILE A 155 14.26 -7.04 -15.14
C ILE A 155 15.64 -7.08 -15.77
N GLN A 156 16.21 -5.92 -16.08
CA GLN A 156 17.57 -5.85 -16.63
C GLN A 156 18.61 -6.27 -15.59
N GLY A 157 19.60 -7.08 -16.01
CA GLY A 157 20.67 -7.58 -15.16
C GLY A 157 20.41 -8.97 -14.58
N ASP A 158 21.40 -9.48 -13.84
CA ASP A 158 21.27 -10.69 -13.03
C ASP A 158 20.97 -10.30 -11.58
N HIS A 159 19.69 -10.36 -11.23
CA HIS A 159 19.20 -10.05 -9.89
C HIS A 159 18.47 -11.24 -9.28
N ARG A 160 18.77 -12.46 -9.74
CA ARG A 160 18.07 -13.69 -9.32
C ARG A 160 18.02 -13.85 -7.80
N ASP A 161 19.15 -13.60 -7.11
CA ASP A 161 19.22 -13.73 -5.65
C ASP A 161 18.32 -12.74 -4.92
N ARG A 162 18.40 -11.47 -5.33
CA ARG A 162 17.63 -10.38 -4.72
C ARG A 162 16.14 -10.56 -5.00
N LEU A 163 15.78 -10.87 -6.24
CA LEU A 163 14.39 -11.08 -6.64
C LEU A 163 13.80 -12.32 -5.95
N ALA A 164 14.57 -13.39 -5.79
CA ALA A 164 14.13 -14.56 -5.03
C ALA A 164 13.82 -14.20 -3.58
N ALA A 165 14.73 -13.49 -2.90
CA ALA A 165 14.52 -13.09 -1.51
C ALA A 165 13.30 -12.15 -1.34
N GLU A 166 13.08 -11.22 -2.27
CA GLU A 166 11.91 -10.33 -2.21
C GLU A 166 10.60 -11.10 -2.49
N LEU A 167 10.58 -12.03 -3.44
CA LEU A 167 9.41 -12.86 -3.71
C LEU A 167 9.10 -13.81 -2.54
N GLU A 168 10.12 -14.36 -1.88
CA GLU A 168 9.95 -15.18 -0.68
C GLU A 168 9.38 -14.37 0.50
N LYS A 169 9.82 -13.12 0.69
CA LYS A 169 9.23 -12.20 1.68
C LYS A 169 7.76 -11.91 1.41
N LEU A 170 7.36 -11.89 0.13
CA LEU A 170 5.97 -11.73 -0.30
C LEU A 170 5.14 -13.02 -0.17
N GLY A 171 5.74 -14.13 0.29
CA GLY A 171 5.06 -15.40 0.52
C GLY A 171 5.03 -16.36 -0.68
N TYR A 172 5.78 -16.07 -1.74
CA TYR A 172 5.91 -16.96 -2.89
C TYR A 172 7.02 -17.99 -2.67
N LYS A 173 6.82 -19.21 -3.19
CA LYS A 173 7.92 -20.18 -3.28
C LYS A 173 8.68 -19.94 -4.57
N VAL A 174 9.96 -19.64 -4.49
CA VAL A 174 10.75 -19.31 -5.68
C VAL A 174 11.47 -20.56 -6.20
N LYS A 175 11.31 -20.82 -7.50
CA LYS A 175 12.11 -21.80 -8.23
C LYS A 175 13.06 -21.08 -9.18
N ARG A 176 14.35 -21.14 -8.87
CA ARG A 176 15.39 -20.59 -9.74
C ARG A 176 15.62 -21.53 -10.93
N ALA A 177 15.72 -20.97 -12.13
CA ALA A 177 15.96 -21.73 -13.35
C ALA A 177 17.09 -21.11 -14.19
N GLY A 178 17.94 -21.96 -14.75
CA GLY A 178 19.13 -21.56 -15.53
C GLY A 178 20.38 -21.44 -14.66
N GLY A 179 21.46 -22.09 -15.10
CA GLY A 179 22.84 -21.89 -14.61
C GLY A 179 23.45 -20.70 -15.29
#